data_AF-A0A4S3FU40-F1
#
_entry.id   AF-A0A4S3FU40-F1
#
_cell.length_a   1.000
_cell.length_b   1.000
_cell.length_c   1.000
_cell.angle_alpha   90.00
_cell.angle_beta   90.00
_cell.angle_gamma   90.00
#
_symmetry.space_group_name_H-M   'P 1'
#
loop_
_entity.id
_entity.type
_entity.pdbx_description
1 polymer ?
#
loop_
_entity_poly.entity_id
_entity_poly.type
_entity_poly.pdbx_seq_one_letter_code
_entity_poly.pdbx_strand_id
1 'polypeptide(L)'
;MSVSAANFLRDFLDSENPVKRGYAIVPAGVVLNLADKDRQLVGLGSYVVNTSGCVDCHSHPTYSPGGDPFKGEPERLNAEEYLSGGRQFGPTITSANITPDNAGRPAGLTRREFIQMMRTGHNPKDPPGTIVQVMPWPVYGKKTELELTAMYEYLRAIPSLPDNTHPGP
;
A
#
# COMPACT_ATOMS: atom_id res chain seq x y z
N MET A 1 25.69 -34.83 -10.14
CA MET A 1 25.52 -33.44 -9.63
C MET A 1 24.08 -33.33 -9.18
N SER A 2 23.87 -33.14 -7.88
CA SER A 2 22.71 -33.71 -7.17
C SER A 2 21.45 -32.84 -7.25
N VAL A 3 20.31 -33.53 -7.23
CA VAL A 3 18.93 -33.01 -7.14
C VAL A 3 18.75 -31.94 -6.04
N SER A 4 19.66 -31.88 -5.07
CA SER A 4 19.67 -30.92 -3.95
C SER A 4 19.88 -29.46 -4.36
N ALA A 5 20.73 -29.18 -5.36
CA ALA A 5 21.00 -27.80 -5.77
C ALA A 5 19.85 -27.23 -6.63
N ALA A 6 19.22 -28.08 -7.44
CA ALA A 6 18.04 -27.72 -8.22
C ALA A 6 16.82 -27.48 -7.33
N ASN A 7 16.64 -28.27 -6.27
CA ASN A 7 15.59 -28.03 -5.27
C ASN A 7 15.86 -26.76 -4.46
N PHE A 8 17.10 -26.54 -4.00
CA PHE A 8 17.44 -25.30 -3.29
C PHE A 8 17.25 -24.05 -4.15
N LEU A 9 17.66 -24.09 -5.43
CA LEU A 9 17.46 -22.97 -6.35
C LEU A 9 15.97 -22.77 -6.69
N ARG A 10 15.21 -23.85 -6.84
CA ARG A 10 13.76 -23.76 -7.06
C ARG A 10 13.03 -23.19 -5.84
N ASP A 11 13.36 -23.65 -4.65
CA ASP A 11 12.79 -23.18 -3.39
C ASP A 11 13.19 -21.73 -3.11
N PHE A 12 14.44 -21.36 -3.42
CA PHE A 12 14.90 -19.97 -3.40
C PHE A 12 14.10 -19.11 -4.39
N LEU A 13 14.00 -19.50 -5.65
CA LEU A 13 13.23 -18.77 -6.67
C LEU A 13 11.72 -18.71 -6.34
N ASP A 14 11.16 -19.74 -5.70
CA ASP A 14 9.79 -19.75 -5.21
C ASP A 14 9.60 -18.86 -3.97
N SER A 15 10.62 -18.74 -3.10
CA SER A 15 10.66 -17.81 -1.96
C SER A 15 10.86 -16.35 -2.37
N GLU A 16 11.50 -16.13 -3.53
CA GLU A 16 11.70 -14.82 -4.18
C GLU A 16 10.50 -14.40 -5.03
N ASN A 17 9.39 -15.15 -5.04
CA ASN A 17 8.21 -14.77 -5.80
C ASN A 17 7.45 -13.64 -5.09
N PRO A 18 7.48 -12.38 -5.58
CA PRO A 18 6.86 -11.26 -4.90
C PRO A 18 5.34 -11.38 -4.83
N VAL A 19 4.70 -12.10 -5.75
CA VAL A 19 3.24 -12.34 -5.71
C VAL A 19 2.89 -13.22 -4.51
N LYS A 20 3.59 -14.35 -4.33
CA LYS A 20 3.37 -15.24 -3.18
C LYS A 20 3.68 -14.51 -1.86
N ARG A 21 4.80 -13.78 -1.82
CA ARG A 21 5.18 -13.00 -0.64
C ARG A 21 4.15 -11.93 -0.31
N GLY A 22 3.65 -11.22 -1.32
CA GLY A 22 2.63 -10.18 -1.15
C GLY A 22 1.34 -10.70 -0.53
N TYR A 23 0.86 -11.88 -0.92
CA TYR A 23 -0.28 -12.51 -0.23
C TYR A 23 0.04 -12.92 1.20
N ALA A 24 1.26 -13.40 1.46
CA ALA A 24 1.68 -13.84 2.80
C ALA A 24 1.87 -12.69 3.79
N ILE A 25 2.03 -11.44 3.32
CA ILE A 25 2.22 -10.25 4.17
C ILE A 25 1.02 -9.31 4.15
N VAL A 26 -0.13 -9.72 3.60
CA VAL A 26 -1.38 -8.98 3.78
C VAL A 26 -1.65 -8.90 5.30
N PRO A 27 -1.87 -7.71 5.86
CA PRO A 27 -2.06 -7.58 7.30
C PRO A 27 -3.25 -8.40 7.79
N ALA A 28 -3.09 -9.04 8.95
CA ALA A 28 -4.17 -9.79 9.57
C ALA A 28 -5.40 -8.88 9.78
N GLY A 29 -6.59 -9.35 9.36
CA GLY A 29 -7.83 -8.56 9.40
C GLY A 29 -8.17 -7.83 8.10
N VAL A 30 -7.21 -7.67 7.17
CA VAL A 30 -7.47 -7.11 5.84
C VAL A 30 -7.97 -8.22 4.90
N VAL A 31 -9.26 -8.17 4.55
CA VAL A 31 -9.89 -9.15 3.65
C VAL A 31 -9.89 -8.62 2.22
N LEU A 32 -9.16 -9.28 1.33
CA LEU A 32 -9.06 -8.88 -0.08
C LEU A 32 -10.30 -9.29 -0.89
N ASN A 33 -10.89 -8.35 -1.62
CA ASN A 33 -11.88 -8.61 -2.66
C ASN A 33 -11.19 -8.91 -4.00
N LEU A 34 -11.00 -10.19 -4.31
CA LEU A 34 -10.35 -10.65 -5.54
C LEU A 34 -11.31 -10.83 -6.73
N ALA A 35 -12.61 -10.54 -6.57
CA ALA A 35 -13.57 -10.65 -7.67
C ALA A 35 -13.17 -9.71 -8.81
N ASP A 36 -13.14 -10.27 -10.02
CA ASP A 36 -12.82 -9.58 -11.28
C ASP A 36 -11.47 -8.82 -11.29
N LYS A 37 -10.50 -9.28 -10.49
CA LYS A 37 -9.15 -8.71 -10.41
C LYS A 37 -8.09 -9.70 -10.84
N ASP A 38 -7.02 -9.16 -11.41
CA ASP A 38 -5.82 -9.93 -11.71
C ASP A 38 -5.09 -10.28 -10.40
N ARG A 39 -5.09 -11.56 -10.04
CA ARG A 39 -4.48 -12.06 -8.81
C ARG A 39 -2.96 -11.90 -8.79
N GLN A 40 -2.28 -11.88 -9.94
CA GLN A 40 -0.84 -11.64 -9.97
C GLN A 40 -0.54 -10.19 -9.65
N LEU A 41 -1.31 -9.25 -10.23
CA LEU A 41 -1.18 -7.83 -9.93
C LEU A 41 -1.55 -7.51 -8.48
N VAL A 42 -2.61 -8.10 -7.92
CA VAL A 42 -2.97 -7.90 -6.52
C VAL A 42 -1.88 -8.40 -5.57
N GLY A 43 -1.32 -9.59 -5.82
CA GLY A 43 -0.24 -10.12 -4.99
C GLY A 43 1.03 -9.27 -5.09
N LEU A 44 1.47 -8.92 -6.30
CA LEU A 44 2.63 -8.04 -6.48
C LEU A 44 2.40 -6.66 -5.85
N GLY A 45 1.20 -6.11 -6.00
CA GLY A 45 0.83 -4.83 -5.42
C GLY A 45 0.85 -4.85 -3.91
N SER A 46 0.34 -5.92 -3.29
CA SER A 46 0.44 -6.14 -1.84
C SER A 46 1.89 -6.13 -1.38
N TYR A 47 2.77 -6.85 -2.10
CA TYR A 47 4.19 -6.85 -1.79
C TYR A 47 4.76 -5.44 -1.81
N VAL A 48 4.55 -4.71 -2.91
CA VAL A 48 5.11 -3.37 -3.08
C VAL A 48 4.55 -2.39 -2.03
N VAL A 49 3.24 -2.37 -1.80
CA VAL A 49 2.60 -1.43 -0.86
C VAL A 49 3.01 -1.69 0.58
N ASN A 50 3.03 -2.96 1.00
CA ASN A 50 3.34 -3.33 2.39
C ASN A 50 4.83 -3.29 2.71
N THR A 51 5.73 -3.26 1.72
CA THR A 51 7.18 -3.15 1.96
C THR A 51 7.78 -1.79 1.57
N SER A 52 6.97 -0.83 1.10
CA SER A 52 7.46 0.50 0.66
C SER A 52 7.01 1.66 1.54
N GLY A 53 6.61 1.40 2.80
CA GLY A 53 6.28 2.44 3.79
C GLY A 53 4.96 3.19 3.55
N CYS A 54 4.06 2.66 2.71
CA CYS A 54 2.77 3.29 2.49
C CYS A 54 1.94 3.33 3.79
N VAL A 55 2.01 2.25 4.57
CA VAL A 55 1.27 2.06 5.81
C VAL A 55 1.68 3.08 6.89
N ASP A 56 2.96 3.46 6.94
CA ASP A 56 3.52 4.38 7.94
C ASP A 56 2.88 5.76 7.91
N CYS A 57 2.48 6.21 6.71
CA CYS A 57 1.82 7.49 6.50
C CYS A 57 0.32 7.31 6.36
N HIS A 58 -0.14 6.29 5.64
CA HIS A 58 -1.56 6.17 5.31
C HIS A 58 -2.36 5.35 6.31
N SER A 59 -1.80 4.95 7.47
CA SER A 59 -2.57 4.29 8.53
C SER A 59 -2.28 4.96 9.87
N HIS A 60 -3.31 5.44 10.55
CA HIS A 60 -3.16 6.09 11.86
C HIS A 60 -4.31 5.71 12.82
N PRO A 61 -4.05 5.31 14.06
CA PRO A 61 -2.78 4.76 14.55
C PRO A 61 -2.33 3.59 13.67
N THR A 62 -1.04 3.54 13.34
CA THR A 62 -0.48 2.51 12.44
C THR A 62 -0.59 1.10 13.03
N TYR A 63 -0.38 0.98 14.34
CA TYR A 63 -0.42 -0.28 15.07
C TYR A 63 -1.60 -0.34 16.02
N SER A 64 -2.15 -1.54 16.17
CA SER A 64 -3.15 -1.84 17.19
C SER A 64 -2.54 -1.75 18.61
N PRO A 65 -3.34 -1.55 19.67
CA PRO A 65 -2.83 -1.56 21.05
C PRO A 65 -2.03 -2.83 21.38
N GLY A 66 -0.81 -2.67 21.88
CA GLY A 66 0.11 -3.77 22.16
C GLY A 66 0.79 -4.37 20.92
N GLY A 67 0.68 -3.70 19.77
CA GLY A 67 1.19 -4.14 18.48
C GLY A 67 2.33 -3.30 17.92
N ASP A 68 2.92 -2.41 18.70
CA ASP A 68 3.88 -1.41 18.24
C ASP A 68 5.34 -1.91 18.35
N PRO A 69 5.98 -2.28 17.23
CA PRO A 69 7.34 -2.80 17.25
C PRO A 69 8.37 -1.75 17.72
N PHE A 70 8.08 -0.45 17.62
CA PHE A 70 8.95 0.60 18.15
C PHE A 70 8.97 0.65 19.69
N LYS A 71 8.04 -0.06 20.33
CA LYS A 71 8.03 -0.31 21.79
C LYS A 71 8.56 -1.69 22.17
N GLY A 72 9.04 -2.47 21.19
CA GLY A 72 9.49 -3.85 21.39
C GLY A 72 8.36 -4.88 21.45
N GLU A 73 7.14 -4.51 21.03
CA GLU A 73 5.98 -5.41 20.99
C GLU A 73 5.95 -6.20 19.67
N PRO A 74 5.27 -7.37 19.61
CA PRO A 74 5.04 -8.06 18.34
C PRO A 74 4.22 -7.18 17.39
N GLU A 75 4.70 -6.98 16.16
CA GLU A 75 4.03 -6.15 15.16
C GLU A 75 2.59 -6.63 14.92
N ARG A 76 1.64 -5.71 15.11
CA ARG A 76 0.24 -5.90 14.74
C ARG A 76 -0.32 -4.59 14.18
N LEU A 77 -0.35 -4.49 12.85
CA LEU A 77 -0.97 -3.37 12.15
C LEU A 77 -2.44 -3.22 12.54
N ASN A 78 -2.89 -1.99 12.61
CA ASN A 78 -4.29 -1.67 12.84
C ASN A 78 -5.08 -1.88 11.53
N ALA A 79 -5.75 -3.03 11.41
CA ALA A 79 -6.54 -3.35 10.22
C ALA A 79 -7.76 -2.43 10.03
N GLU A 80 -8.29 -1.84 11.11
CA GLU A 80 -9.44 -0.94 11.07
C GLU A 80 -9.10 0.42 10.45
N GLU A 81 -7.83 0.83 10.54
CA GLU A 81 -7.30 2.08 9.97
C GLU A 81 -6.29 1.82 8.84
N TYR A 82 -6.29 0.62 8.27
CA TYR A 82 -5.33 0.24 7.25
C TYR A 82 -5.54 1.05 5.98
N LEU A 83 -4.57 1.93 5.69
CA LEU A 83 -4.55 2.80 4.51
C LEU A 83 -5.69 3.86 4.46
N SER A 84 -6.39 4.10 5.59
CA SER A 84 -7.48 5.09 5.74
C SER A 84 -7.01 6.55 5.89
N GLY A 85 -5.69 6.79 5.93
CA GLY A 85 -5.07 8.11 6.10
C GLY A 85 -4.93 8.52 7.56
N GLY A 86 -5.00 9.84 7.80
CA GLY A 86 -5.12 10.42 9.15
C GLY A 86 -3.80 10.79 9.83
N ARG A 87 -2.64 10.40 9.29
CA ARG A 87 -1.34 10.81 9.84
C ARG A 87 -1.07 12.29 9.58
N GLN A 88 -0.78 13.05 10.62
CA GLN A 88 -0.51 14.49 10.56
C GLN A 88 0.98 14.79 10.47
N PHE A 89 1.32 15.71 9.57
CA PHE A 89 2.68 16.19 9.34
C PHE A 89 2.70 17.70 9.51
N GLY A 90 3.10 18.14 10.69
CA GLY A 90 2.94 19.54 11.08
C GLY A 90 1.47 19.96 11.18
N PRO A 91 1.17 21.27 11.10
CA PRO A 91 -0.15 21.78 11.45
C PRO A 91 -1.21 21.63 10.35
N THR A 92 -0.83 21.37 9.10
CA THR A 92 -1.74 21.53 7.95
C THR A 92 -1.75 20.36 6.98
N ILE A 93 -0.80 19.43 7.07
CA ILE A 93 -0.73 18.29 6.14
C ILE A 93 -1.22 17.05 6.88
N THR A 94 -2.25 16.41 6.33
CA THR A 94 -2.74 15.10 6.80
C THR A 94 -2.66 14.12 5.64
N SER A 95 -2.20 12.89 5.87
CA SER A 95 -2.19 11.86 4.84
C SER A 95 -3.61 11.51 4.41
N ALA A 96 -3.78 11.34 3.10
CA ALA A 96 -5.07 11.01 2.52
C ALA A 96 -5.46 9.56 2.81
N ASN A 97 -6.76 9.30 2.80
CA ASN A 97 -7.30 7.96 2.64
C ASN A 97 -7.01 7.45 1.22
N ILE A 98 -6.31 6.31 1.11
CA ILE A 98 -5.97 5.70 -0.19
C ILE A 98 -6.69 4.37 -0.42
N THR A 99 -7.62 4.00 0.47
CA THR A 99 -8.56 2.90 0.22
C THR A 99 -9.47 3.22 -0.98
N PRO A 100 -10.10 2.20 -1.60
CA PRO A 100 -10.90 2.44 -2.78
C PRO A 100 -12.21 3.14 -2.41
N ASP A 101 -12.65 4.07 -3.26
CA ASP A 101 -14.00 4.65 -3.17
C ASP A 101 -15.09 3.62 -3.55
N ASN A 102 -16.37 4.03 -3.51
CA ASN A 102 -17.51 3.18 -3.90
C ASN A 102 -17.45 2.68 -5.36
N ALA A 103 -16.67 3.34 -6.24
CA ALA A 103 -16.44 2.91 -7.61
C ALA A 103 -15.20 2.00 -7.74
N GLY A 104 -14.57 1.64 -6.63
CA GLY A 104 -13.36 0.83 -6.61
C GLY A 104 -12.12 1.61 -7.04
N ARG A 105 -12.04 2.92 -6.80
CA ARG A 105 -10.88 3.77 -7.15
C ARG A 105 -10.08 4.18 -5.91
N PRO A 106 -8.81 3.77 -5.76
CA PRO A 106 -7.94 4.18 -4.67
C PRO A 106 -7.82 5.70 -4.57
N ALA A 107 -8.07 6.25 -3.39
CA ALA A 107 -8.10 7.70 -3.15
C ALA A 107 -9.06 8.46 -4.13
N GLY A 108 -10.02 7.75 -4.74
CA GLY A 108 -10.89 8.24 -5.81
C GLY A 108 -10.20 8.57 -7.14
N LEU A 109 -9.00 8.04 -7.39
CA LEU A 109 -8.23 8.25 -8.62
C LEU A 109 -8.42 7.10 -9.62
N THR A 110 -8.50 7.44 -10.91
CA THR A 110 -8.33 6.44 -11.98
C THR A 110 -6.88 5.91 -11.98
N ARG A 111 -6.65 4.75 -12.60
CA ARG A 111 -5.28 4.19 -12.71
C ARG A 111 -4.29 5.17 -13.33
N ARG A 112 -4.72 5.88 -14.37
CA ARG A 112 -3.88 6.87 -15.08
C ARG A 112 -3.51 8.03 -14.16
N GLU A 113 -4.48 8.56 -13.42
CA GLU A 113 -4.27 9.65 -12.46
C GLU A 113 -3.37 9.22 -11.30
N PHE A 114 -3.59 8.01 -10.77
CA PHE A 114 -2.74 7.42 -9.75
C PHE A 114 -1.29 7.36 -10.23
N ILE A 115 -1.03 6.74 -11.38
CA ILE A 115 0.31 6.62 -11.95
C ILE A 115 0.93 8.01 -12.19
N GLN A 116 0.18 8.95 -12.74
CA GLN A 116 0.65 10.32 -12.94
C GLN A 116 1.06 11.00 -11.62
N MET A 117 0.26 10.86 -10.57
CA MET A 117 0.57 11.37 -9.24
C MET A 117 1.84 10.72 -8.68
N MET A 118 1.98 9.39 -8.80
CA MET A 118 3.19 8.68 -8.35
C MET A 118 4.45 9.16 -9.08
N ARG A 119 4.34 9.53 -10.37
CA ARG A 119 5.46 9.98 -11.21
C ARG A 119 5.84 11.44 -11.00
N THR A 120 4.87 12.30 -10.69
CA THR A 120 5.04 13.76 -10.77
C THR A 120 4.79 14.48 -9.46
N GLY A 121 4.15 13.84 -8.48
CA GLY A 121 3.70 14.49 -7.26
C GLY A 121 2.47 15.39 -7.45
N HIS A 122 1.94 15.54 -8.66
CA HIS A 122 0.72 16.29 -8.91
C HIS A 122 -0.51 15.41 -8.74
N ASN A 123 -1.29 15.69 -7.71
CA ASN A 123 -2.61 15.09 -7.52
C ASN A 123 -3.65 15.91 -8.29
N PRO A 124 -4.46 15.31 -9.18
CA PRO A 124 -5.48 16.04 -9.94
C PRO A 124 -6.60 16.64 -9.07
N LYS A 125 -6.70 16.24 -7.80
CA LYS A 125 -7.65 16.80 -6.83
C LYS A 125 -7.12 18.05 -6.12
N ASP A 126 -5.82 18.33 -6.24
CA ASP A 126 -5.21 19.53 -5.66
C ASP A 126 -5.26 20.69 -6.66
N PRO A 127 -5.12 21.95 -6.20
CA PRO A 127 -5.00 23.09 -7.11
C PRO A 127 -3.88 22.90 -8.15
N PRO A 128 -4.04 23.39 -9.39
CA PRO A 128 -3.02 23.29 -10.42
C PRO A 128 -1.66 23.84 -9.97
N GLY A 129 -0.60 23.07 -10.15
CA GLY A 129 0.76 23.43 -9.75
C GLY A 129 1.12 23.03 -8.31
N THR A 130 0.17 22.57 -7.49
CA THR A 130 0.46 22.02 -6.17
C THR A 130 1.14 20.65 -6.29
N ILE A 131 2.15 20.44 -5.44
CA ILE A 131 2.90 19.18 -5.34
C ILE A 131 2.66 18.59 -3.94
N VAL A 132 2.45 17.28 -3.89
CA VAL A 132 2.42 16.53 -2.62
C VAL A 132 3.79 16.63 -1.93
N GLN A 133 3.82 17.25 -0.74
CA GLN A 133 5.07 17.61 -0.06
C GLN A 133 5.68 16.48 0.78
N VAL A 134 4.85 15.63 1.39
CA VAL A 134 5.31 14.63 2.38
C VAL A 134 5.51 13.26 1.74
N MET A 135 4.57 12.83 0.90
CA MET A 135 4.67 11.53 0.24
C MET A 135 5.93 11.49 -0.64
N PRO A 136 6.80 10.46 -0.52
CA PRO A 136 8.05 10.38 -1.27
C PRO A 136 7.82 9.94 -2.73
N TRP A 137 6.98 10.67 -3.46
CA TRP A 137 6.66 10.43 -4.86
C TRP A 137 7.91 10.36 -5.77
N PRO A 138 9.04 11.07 -5.55
CA PRO A 138 10.22 10.90 -6.42
C PRO A 138 10.87 9.51 -6.31
N VAL A 139 10.67 8.81 -5.18
CA VAL A 139 11.14 7.44 -4.99
C VAL A 139 10.18 6.48 -5.66
N TYR A 140 8.88 6.62 -5.42
CA TYR A 140 7.87 5.76 -6.01
C TYR A 140 7.75 5.95 -7.54
N GLY A 141 7.98 7.15 -8.03
CA GLY A 141 8.01 7.52 -9.43
C GLY A 141 9.18 6.90 -10.21
N LYS A 142 10.05 6.09 -9.58
CA LYS A 142 11.06 5.26 -10.25
C LYS A 142 10.60 3.83 -10.50
N LYS A 143 9.49 3.40 -9.89
CA LYS A 143 8.93 2.05 -10.07
C LYS A 143 8.54 1.82 -11.53
N THR A 144 8.53 0.58 -11.98
CA THR A 144 8.04 0.22 -13.31
C THR A 144 6.54 0.48 -13.44
N GLU A 145 6.03 0.60 -14.67
CA GLU A 145 4.58 0.70 -14.92
C GLU A 145 3.82 -0.52 -14.37
N LEU A 146 4.44 -1.70 -14.42
CA LEU A 146 3.90 -2.92 -13.84
C LEU A 146 3.72 -2.78 -12.33
N GLU A 147 4.75 -2.33 -11.61
CA GLU A 147 4.67 -2.14 -10.15
C GLU A 147 3.63 -1.08 -9.77
N LEU A 148 3.58 0.06 -10.46
CA LEU A 148 2.57 1.09 -10.17
C LEU A 148 1.15 0.61 -10.48
N THR A 149 0.97 -0.17 -11.55
CA THR A 149 -0.30 -0.82 -11.87
C THR A 149 -0.67 -1.85 -10.81
N ALA A 150 0.28 -2.66 -10.36
CA ALA A 150 0.07 -3.65 -9.31
C ALA A 150 -0.33 -2.99 -7.99
N MET A 151 0.35 -1.91 -7.59
CA MET A 151 -0.03 -1.10 -6.42
C MET A 151 -1.49 -0.63 -6.53
N TYR A 152 -1.88 -0.10 -7.69
CA TYR A 152 -3.25 0.33 -7.94
C TYR A 152 -4.25 -0.82 -7.78
N GLU A 153 -4.00 -1.99 -8.41
CA GLU A 153 -4.91 -3.14 -8.32
C GLU A 153 -4.99 -3.72 -6.90
N TYR A 154 -3.90 -3.70 -6.13
CA TYR A 154 -3.95 -4.08 -4.71
C TYR A 154 -4.82 -3.11 -3.90
N LEU A 155 -4.65 -1.81 -4.06
CA LEU A 155 -5.50 -0.81 -3.38
C LEU A 155 -6.96 -0.92 -3.81
N ARG A 156 -7.28 -1.44 -5.01
CA ARG A 156 -8.66 -1.77 -5.40
C ARG A 156 -9.21 -3.00 -4.71
N ALA A 157 -8.34 -3.90 -4.24
CA ALA A 157 -8.70 -5.17 -3.63
C ALA A 157 -8.89 -5.08 -2.11
N ILE A 158 -8.35 -4.07 -1.44
CA ILE A 158 -8.52 -3.90 0.02
C ILE A 158 -9.93 -3.36 0.34
N PRO A 159 -10.40 -3.49 1.61
CA PRO A 159 -11.67 -2.90 2.03
C PRO A 159 -11.70 -1.39 1.78
N SER A 160 -12.87 -0.89 1.36
CA SER A 160 -13.15 0.54 1.35
C SER A 160 -13.40 1.00 2.79
N LEU A 161 -12.69 2.04 3.22
CA LEU A 161 -12.86 2.64 4.54
C LEU A 161 -13.25 4.12 4.38
N PRO A 162 -14.06 4.68 5.30
CA PRO A 162 -14.26 6.12 5.36
C PRO A 162 -12.93 6.82 5.72
N ASP A 163 -12.90 8.14 5.56
CA ASP A 163 -11.76 8.92 6.08
C ASP A 163 -11.61 8.69 7.58
N ASN A 164 -10.36 8.54 8.01
CA ASN A 164 -9.98 8.27 9.38
C ASN A 164 -10.56 9.31 10.35
N THR A 165 -11.30 8.85 11.36
CA THR A 165 -11.96 9.71 12.37
C THR A 165 -11.06 10.08 13.55
N HIS A 166 -9.84 9.56 13.58
CA HIS A 166 -8.87 9.72 14.64
C HIS A 166 -7.51 10.24 14.15
N PRO A 167 -7.45 11.34 13.37
CA PRO A 167 -6.18 11.82 12.84
C PRO A 167 -5.22 12.26 13.95
N GLY A 168 -3.92 12.08 13.73
CA GLY A 168 -2.89 12.40 14.72
C GLY A 168 -1.45 12.27 14.20
N PRO A 169 -0.47 12.68 15.02
CA PRO A 169 0.94 12.78 14.62
C PRO A 169 1.66 11.42 14.47
#